data_AF-A0A931WZG8-F1
#
_entry.id   AF-A0A931WZG8-F1
#
_cell.length_a   1.000
_cell.length_b   1.000
_cell.length_c   1.000
_cell.angle_alpha   90.00
_cell.angle_beta   90.00
_cell.angle_gamma   90.00
#
_symmetry.space_group_name_H-M   'P 1'
#
loop_
_entity.id
_entity.type
_entity.pdbx_description
1 polymer ?
#
loop_
_entity_poly.entity_id
_entity_poly.type
_entity_poly.pdbx_seq_one_letter_code
_entity_poly.pdbx_strand_id
1 'polypeptide(L)'
;QSAKQSWEEWQVPRELPKGVETQHFASLHADWWRIRRERQKEIDASIAKRADTELLYDQPYEDNKRIRVAGPFTVESLSPHRVLAADDAPNPKGPLREDPSGFVQTILDNLKKAGVQNMIKNERLKFDSLEPYAGTWIQAAGEYAEVGADPRVGPVVKRVAISIGPEYGTVGPEQVKEAAKEAVQGVGFDLLIVCGFAFDPHVSEEAKRYDKLTVLIARMNPDLAMGEELLKKTGAGNLFMVFGEPDVIVRRVGAIHPAPAALGRRESPLRESPLQVEIKGVDVYDPTTGSVRSGSADDIACWFVDTNYNGESFFVRHAYFTGADEPYEKLKRALRAEIDEAAWSALYSTRSLPFDPPRTGKIAVKVINHYGDEVMKVYEVK
;
A
#
# COMPACT_ATOMS: atom_id res chain seq x y z
N GLN A 1 41.33 -33.28 57.90
CA GLN A 1 42.43 -34.12 58.44
C GLN A 1 43.01 -35.09 57.40
N SER A 2 42.20 -35.69 56.53
CA SER A 2 42.68 -36.63 55.49
C SER A 2 43.53 -35.99 54.38
N ALA A 3 43.31 -34.71 54.05
CA ALA A 3 44.06 -33.98 53.00
C ALA A 3 45.37 -33.33 53.47
N LYS A 4 45.70 -33.40 54.77
CA LYS A 4 46.80 -32.67 55.44
C LYS A 4 46.84 -31.13 55.24
N GLN A 5 45.84 -30.55 54.58
CA GLN A 5 45.65 -29.12 54.36
C GLN A 5 44.21 -28.73 54.75
N SER A 6 44.01 -27.52 55.28
CA SER A 6 42.68 -26.95 55.56
C SER A 6 42.17 -26.23 54.31
N TRP A 7 41.01 -26.63 53.80
CA TRP A 7 40.36 -25.99 52.66
C TRP A 7 39.06 -25.32 53.13
N GLU A 8 38.85 -24.08 52.73
CA GLU A 8 37.57 -23.41 52.88
C GLU A 8 36.53 -23.98 51.90
N GLU A 9 35.24 -23.81 52.19
CA GLU A 9 34.14 -24.39 51.39
C GLU A 9 34.23 -24.00 49.89
N TRP A 10 34.70 -22.80 49.57
CA TRP A 10 34.86 -22.32 48.19
C TRP A 10 36.19 -22.71 47.52
N GLN A 11 37.11 -23.34 48.26
CA GLN A 11 38.45 -23.70 47.76
C GLN A 11 38.57 -25.17 47.36
N VAL A 12 37.56 -26.00 47.64
CA VAL A 12 37.56 -27.41 47.25
C VAL A 12 37.47 -27.53 45.72
N PRO A 13 38.48 -28.10 45.04
CA PRO A 13 38.48 -28.23 43.59
C PRO A 13 37.45 -29.26 43.11
N ARG A 14 36.97 -29.08 41.88
CA ARG A 14 35.99 -29.98 41.26
C ARG A 14 36.56 -31.34 40.88
N GLU A 15 37.86 -31.37 40.60
CA GLU A 15 38.64 -32.58 40.34
C GLU A 15 39.71 -32.75 41.41
N LEU A 16 40.03 -33.98 41.79
CA LEU A 16 41.04 -34.25 42.81
C LEU A 16 42.44 -33.83 42.30
N PRO A 17 43.24 -33.10 43.11
CA PRO A 17 44.62 -32.77 42.75
C PRO A 17 45.49 -34.03 42.63
N LYS A 18 46.38 -34.06 41.63
CA LYS A 18 47.31 -35.18 41.41
C LYS A 18 48.23 -35.36 42.62
N GLY A 19 48.25 -36.56 43.19
CA GLY A 19 49.14 -36.94 44.30
C GLY A 19 48.49 -37.03 45.70
N VAL A 20 47.17 -36.82 45.82
CA VAL A 20 46.41 -36.95 47.08
C VAL A 20 45.35 -38.05 46.95
N GLU A 21 45.76 -39.24 46.53
CA GLU A 21 44.84 -40.33 46.19
C GLU A 21 44.89 -41.43 47.26
N THR A 22 44.11 -41.25 48.32
CA THR A 22 43.70 -42.38 49.18
C THR A 22 42.22 -42.62 48.91
N GLN A 23 41.79 -43.89 48.78
CA GLN A 23 40.37 -44.23 48.49
C GLN A 23 39.38 -43.53 49.41
N HIS A 24 39.75 -43.40 50.70
CA HIS A 24 38.94 -42.70 51.69
C HIS A 24 38.80 -41.18 51.45
N PHE A 25 39.83 -40.53 50.89
CA PHE A 25 39.76 -39.11 50.54
C PHE A 25 38.90 -38.88 49.29
N ALA A 26 39.01 -39.77 48.30
CA ALA A 26 38.20 -39.71 47.09
C ALA A 26 36.71 -39.89 47.39
N SER A 27 36.35 -40.81 48.29
CA SER A 27 34.95 -41.00 48.73
C SER A 27 34.42 -39.76 49.45
N LEU A 28 35.20 -39.19 50.38
CA LEU A 28 34.81 -37.98 51.11
C LEU A 28 34.63 -36.76 50.20
N HIS A 29 35.50 -36.60 49.19
CA HIS A 29 35.38 -35.53 48.19
C HIS A 29 34.11 -35.69 47.34
N ALA A 30 33.81 -36.91 46.90
CA ALA A 30 32.59 -37.22 46.16
C ALA A 30 31.32 -36.97 46.99
N ASP A 31 31.32 -37.40 48.25
CA ASP A 31 30.21 -37.17 49.18
C ASP A 31 30.01 -35.68 49.46
N TRP A 32 31.09 -34.93 49.65
CA TRP A 32 31.04 -33.48 49.85
C TRP A 32 30.44 -32.75 48.63
N TRP A 33 30.86 -33.10 47.41
CA TRP A 33 30.29 -32.53 46.18
C TRP A 33 28.84 -32.97 45.91
N ARG A 34 28.42 -34.14 46.39
CA ARG A 34 27.01 -34.54 46.37
C ARG A 34 26.18 -33.61 47.27
N ILE A 35 26.58 -33.48 48.54
CA ILE A 35 25.88 -32.65 49.53
C ILE A 35 25.86 -31.17 49.09
N ARG A 36 26.97 -30.65 48.55
CA ARG A 36 27.03 -29.28 48.05
C ARG A 36 26.07 -29.03 46.88
N ARG A 37 25.94 -29.99 45.95
CA ARG A 37 24.99 -29.89 44.83
C ARG A 37 23.54 -29.99 45.29
N GLU A 38 23.26 -30.83 46.27
CA GLU A 38 21.93 -30.92 46.90
C GLU A 38 21.57 -29.58 47.57
N ARG A 39 22.47 -29.03 48.38
CA ARG A 39 22.30 -27.71 49.01
C ARG A 39 22.10 -26.60 47.98
N GLN A 40 22.87 -26.59 46.89
CA GLN A 40 22.71 -25.60 45.83
C GLN A 40 21.34 -25.74 45.15
N LYS A 41 20.89 -26.96 44.86
CA LYS A 41 19.54 -27.20 44.31
C LYS A 41 18.43 -26.72 45.23
N GLU A 42 18.57 -26.90 46.54
CA GLU A 42 17.60 -26.40 47.51
C GLU A 42 17.58 -24.88 47.58
N ILE A 43 18.75 -24.23 47.50
CA ILE A 43 18.89 -22.77 47.42
C ILE A 43 18.25 -22.26 46.14
N ASP A 44 18.59 -22.85 44.99
CA ASP A 44 18.03 -22.45 43.68
C ASP A 44 16.52 -22.65 43.65
N ALA A 45 15.99 -23.73 44.24
CA ALA A 45 14.56 -23.96 44.39
C ALA A 45 13.88 -22.94 45.32
N SER A 46 14.57 -22.51 46.39
CA SER A 46 14.07 -21.45 47.27
C SER A 46 14.10 -20.08 46.59
N ILE A 47 15.14 -19.79 45.80
CA ILE A 47 15.23 -18.56 44.99
C ILE A 47 14.11 -18.59 43.96
N ALA A 48 13.93 -19.67 43.19
CA ALA A 48 12.85 -19.75 42.21
C ALA A 48 11.44 -19.59 42.83
N LYS A 49 11.22 -20.06 44.07
CA LYS A 49 9.95 -19.87 44.79
C LYS A 49 9.73 -18.46 45.32
N ARG A 50 10.79 -17.67 45.54
CA ARG A 50 10.75 -16.35 46.18
C ARG A 50 11.27 -15.22 45.30
N ALA A 51 11.73 -15.54 44.10
CA ALA A 51 12.15 -14.57 43.11
C ALA A 51 10.91 -13.81 42.66
N ASP A 52 10.99 -12.50 42.74
CA ASP A 52 9.95 -11.62 42.25
C ASP A 52 9.79 -11.88 40.75
N THR A 53 8.65 -12.43 40.37
CA THR A 53 8.26 -12.64 38.98
C THR A 53 7.63 -11.34 38.51
N GLU A 54 8.38 -10.53 37.76
CA GLU A 54 7.82 -9.35 37.12
C GLU A 54 6.94 -9.79 35.96
N LEU A 55 5.62 -9.73 36.15
CA LEU A 55 4.66 -9.88 35.06
C LEU A 55 4.73 -8.59 34.22
N LEU A 56 5.47 -8.63 33.11
CA LEU A 56 5.43 -7.57 32.11
C LEU A 56 4.05 -7.59 31.44
N TYR A 57 3.17 -6.66 31.83
CA TYR A 57 1.89 -6.44 31.18
C TYR A 57 2.13 -5.74 29.84
N ASP A 58 2.40 -6.52 28.80
CA ASP A 58 2.33 -6.06 27.41
C ASP A 58 0.89 -6.05 26.88
N GLN A 59 -0.10 -6.28 27.76
CA GLN A 59 -1.51 -6.28 27.39
C GLN A 59 -2.13 -4.92 27.69
N PRO A 60 -2.58 -4.17 26.66
CA PRO A 60 -3.31 -2.93 26.87
C PRO A 60 -4.62 -3.22 27.62
N TYR A 61 -4.97 -2.35 28.57
CA TYR A 61 -6.27 -2.44 29.26
C TYR A 61 -7.42 -2.28 28.27
N GLU A 62 -8.37 -3.23 28.32
CA GLU A 62 -9.59 -3.16 27.52
C GLU A 62 -10.51 -2.04 28.04
N ASP A 63 -10.65 -0.96 27.27
CA ASP A 63 -11.61 0.12 27.53
C ASP A 63 -12.86 -0.06 26.69
N ASN A 64 -13.85 -0.76 27.25
CA ASN A 64 -15.15 -1.01 26.60
C ASN A 64 -16.03 0.24 26.46
N LYS A 65 -15.63 1.39 27.02
CA LYS A 65 -16.36 2.66 26.86
C LYS A 65 -15.89 3.46 25.65
N ARG A 66 -14.71 3.13 25.10
CA ARG A 66 -14.19 3.75 23.88
C ARG A 66 -14.54 2.91 22.67
N ILE A 67 -15.50 3.39 21.88
CA ILE A 67 -15.81 2.83 20.57
C ILE A 67 -14.68 3.22 19.62
N ARG A 68 -13.83 2.27 19.24
CA ARG A 68 -12.87 2.47 18.15
C ARG A 68 -13.59 2.27 16.83
N VAL A 69 -13.62 3.31 16.01
CA VAL A 69 -14.09 3.23 14.62
C VAL A 69 -12.92 2.71 13.77
N ALA A 70 -12.57 1.46 14.00
CA ALA A 70 -11.70 0.69 13.13
C ALA A 70 -12.59 -0.39 12.53
N GLY A 71 -12.71 -0.44 11.21
CA GLY A 71 -13.45 -1.52 10.57
C GLY A 71 -12.80 -2.87 10.90
N PRO A 72 -13.50 -4.01 10.76
CA PRO A 72 -12.92 -5.34 10.87
C PRO A 72 -11.75 -5.61 9.88
N PHE A 73 -11.42 -4.65 9.01
CA PHE A 73 -10.30 -4.64 8.07
C PHE A 73 -9.17 -3.66 8.44
N THR A 74 -9.15 -3.10 9.65
CA THR A 74 -8.00 -2.30 10.10
C THR A 74 -6.91 -3.26 10.54
N VAL A 75 -6.19 -3.78 9.56
CA VAL A 75 -5.01 -4.62 9.72
C VAL A 75 -3.82 -3.67 9.61
N GLU A 76 -2.99 -3.57 10.65
CA GLU A 76 -1.63 -3.09 10.44
C GLU A 76 -1.01 -4.01 9.41
N SER A 77 -0.52 -3.44 8.30
CA SER A 77 0.05 -4.21 7.19
C SER A 77 0.94 -5.32 7.74
N LEU A 78 0.48 -6.57 7.64
CA LEU A 78 1.27 -7.77 7.84
C LEU A 78 2.21 -7.91 6.63
N SER A 79 2.92 -6.84 6.26
CA SER A 79 4.11 -6.99 5.43
C SER A 79 4.98 -7.97 6.20
N PRO A 80 5.09 -9.24 5.75
CA PRO A 80 5.95 -10.16 6.44
C PRO A 80 7.32 -9.50 6.36
N HIS A 81 8.01 -9.37 7.49
CA HIS A 81 9.40 -8.99 7.44
C HIS A 81 10.07 -10.05 6.57
N ARG A 82 10.51 -9.68 5.36
CA ARG A 82 11.29 -10.59 4.54
C ARG A 82 12.60 -10.76 5.28
N VAL A 83 12.72 -11.86 6.01
CA VAL A 83 13.97 -12.22 6.67
C VAL A 83 14.95 -12.53 5.55
N LEU A 84 15.86 -11.59 5.29
CA LEU A 84 17.02 -11.84 4.45
C LEU A 84 17.72 -13.08 5.02
N ALA A 85 17.99 -14.08 4.18
CA ALA A 85 18.66 -15.29 4.61
C ALA A 85 20.02 -14.94 5.23
N ALA A 86 20.43 -15.60 6.30
CA ALA A 86 21.59 -15.21 7.11
C ALA A 86 22.96 -15.26 6.37
N ASP A 87 23.00 -15.74 5.13
CA ASP A 87 24.19 -15.60 4.26
C ASP A 87 24.31 -14.19 3.62
N ASP A 88 23.27 -13.35 3.72
CA ASP A 88 23.28 -11.92 3.37
C ASP A 88 23.61 -11.05 4.59
N ALA A 89 24.77 -11.26 5.20
CA ALA A 89 25.30 -10.30 6.17
C ALA A 89 25.51 -8.95 5.46
N PRO A 90 24.84 -7.86 5.89
CA PRO A 90 24.92 -6.59 5.19
C PRO A 90 26.33 -6.01 5.36
N ASN A 91 27.07 -5.96 4.26
CA ASN A 91 28.34 -5.25 4.22
C ASN A 91 28.04 -3.75 4.37
N PRO A 92 28.47 -3.06 5.44
CA PRO A 92 28.00 -1.71 5.78
C PRO A 92 28.51 -0.59 4.85
N LYS A 93 29.08 -0.95 3.68
CA LYS A 93 29.62 -0.03 2.67
C LYS A 93 29.34 -0.44 1.21
N GLY A 94 28.25 -1.15 0.94
CA GLY A 94 27.80 -1.43 -0.44
C GLY A 94 26.32 -1.09 -0.62
N PRO A 95 25.86 -0.72 -1.83
CA PRO A 95 24.43 -0.57 -2.08
C PRO A 95 23.73 -1.89 -1.79
N LEU A 96 22.56 -1.83 -1.14
CA LEU A 96 21.70 -2.99 -0.92
C LEU A 96 21.57 -3.74 -2.25
N ARG A 97 22.07 -4.98 -2.31
CA ARG A 97 21.74 -5.89 -3.41
C ARG A 97 20.32 -6.38 -3.15
N GLU A 98 19.36 -5.57 -3.54
CA GLU A 98 18.04 -6.06 -3.92
C GLU A 98 18.25 -7.07 -5.06
N ASP A 99 17.52 -8.17 -5.09
CA ASP A 99 17.45 -9.03 -6.27
C ASP A 99 16.21 -8.61 -7.08
N PRO A 100 16.33 -7.63 -7.99
CA PRO A 100 15.19 -7.07 -8.71
C PRO A 100 14.62 -8.13 -9.69
N SER A 101 15.41 -9.17 -9.98
CA SER A 101 15.06 -10.20 -10.95
C SER A 101 13.94 -11.11 -10.44
N GLY A 102 13.94 -11.46 -9.15
CA GLY A 102 12.89 -12.29 -8.55
C GLY A 102 11.55 -11.56 -8.47
N PHE A 103 11.56 -10.26 -8.14
CA PHE A 103 10.36 -9.42 -8.13
C PHE A 103 9.77 -9.29 -9.54
N VAL A 104 10.57 -8.86 -10.51
CA VAL A 104 10.14 -8.69 -11.91
C VAL A 104 9.57 -9.99 -12.47
N GLN A 105 10.23 -11.13 -12.26
CA GLN A 105 9.75 -12.42 -12.75
C GLN A 105 8.39 -12.79 -12.12
N THR A 106 8.23 -12.59 -10.82
CA THR A 106 6.97 -12.87 -10.11
C THR A 106 5.83 -12.01 -10.64
N ILE A 107 6.10 -10.72 -10.90
CA ILE A 107 5.12 -9.81 -11.50
C ILE A 107 4.75 -10.28 -12.91
N LEU A 108 5.72 -10.63 -13.75
CA LEU A 108 5.46 -11.12 -15.11
C LEU A 108 4.66 -12.43 -15.15
N ASP A 109 4.96 -13.37 -14.24
CA ASP A 109 4.23 -14.64 -14.15
C ASP A 109 2.77 -14.42 -13.74
N ASN A 110 2.55 -13.53 -12.77
CA ASN A 110 1.20 -13.14 -12.37
C ASN A 110 0.49 -12.37 -13.48
N LEU A 111 1.18 -11.48 -14.18
CA LEU A 111 0.60 -10.68 -15.27
C LEU A 111 0.21 -11.56 -16.46
N LYS A 112 1.00 -12.58 -16.78
CA LYS A 112 0.68 -13.59 -17.81
C LYS A 112 -0.57 -14.40 -17.43
N LYS A 113 -0.73 -14.76 -16.15
CA LYS A 113 -1.88 -15.52 -15.65
C LYS A 113 -3.13 -14.67 -15.42
N ALA A 114 -2.98 -13.42 -14.97
CA ALA A 114 -4.04 -12.54 -14.47
C ALA A 114 -4.42 -11.42 -15.44
N GLY A 115 -3.64 -11.19 -16.51
CA GLY A 115 -3.87 -10.16 -17.51
C GLY A 115 -3.99 -8.77 -16.89
N VAL A 116 -4.53 -7.83 -17.66
CA VAL A 116 -4.84 -6.48 -17.18
C VAL A 116 -6.33 -6.25 -17.23
N GLN A 117 -6.93 -5.86 -16.11
CA GLN A 117 -8.38 -5.73 -15.93
C GLN A 117 -8.77 -4.25 -15.84
N ASN A 118 -10.04 -3.96 -16.07
CA ASN A 118 -10.62 -2.64 -15.78
C ASN A 118 -11.76 -2.76 -14.74
N MET A 119 -12.48 -1.65 -14.54
CA MET A 119 -13.60 -1.55 -13.59
C MET A 119 -14.80 -2.46 -13.92
N ILE A 120 -14.92 -2.93 -15.16
CA ILE A 120 -16.06 -3.72 -15.64
C ILE A 120 -15.71 -5.22 -15.56
N LYS A 121 -16.56 -5.98 -14.87
CA LYS A 121 -16.41 -7.43 -14.78
C LYS A 121 -16.41 -8.06 -16.17
N ASN A 122 -15.37 -8.84 -16.46
CA ASN A 122 -15.09 -9.58 -17.70
C ASN A 122 -14.38 -8.81 -18.82
N GLU A 123 -14.06 -7.52 -18.65
CA GLU A 123 -13.20 -6.80 -19.58
C GLU A 123 -11.75 -6.92 -19.15
N ARG A 124 -10.97 -7.68 -19.92
CA ARG A 124 -9.60 -8.04 -19.56
C ARG A 124 -8.71 -8.20 -20.78
N LEU A 125 -7.58 -7.49 -20.77
CA LEU A 125 -6.48 -7.69 -21.70
C LEU A 125 -5.81 -9.02 -21.38
N LYS A 126 -5.83 -9.94 -22.34
CA LYS A 126 -5.09 -11.21 -22.28
C LYS A 126 -3.94 -11.15 -23.26
N PHE A 127 -2.76 -11.55 -22.79
CA PHE A 127 -1.58 -11.66 -23.63
C PHE A 127 -1.57 -13.02 -24.33
N ASP A 128 -1.34 -13.03 -25.63
CA ASP A 128 -1.12 -14.26 -26.40
C ASP A 128 0.31 -14.76 -26.17
N SER A 129 1.26 -13.82 -26.16
CA SER A 129 2.65 -14.05 -25.78
C SER A 129 3.12 -12.95 -24.84
N LEU A 130 3.96 -13.33 -23.88
CA LEU A 130 4.64 -12.38 -23.01
C LEU A 130 5.97 -13.00 -22.57
N GLU A 131 7.05 -12.35 -22.95
CA GLU A 131 8.43 -12.80 -22.74
C GLU A 131 9.28 -11.68 -22.13
N PRO A 132 10.26 -12.02 -21.27
CA PRO A 132 11.21 -11.04 -20.76
C PRO A 132 11.94 -10.32 -21.90
N TYR A 133 12.05 -9.01 -21.78
CA TYR A 133 12.73 -8.15 -22.74
C TYR A 133 13.96 -7.55 -22.07
N ALA A 134 15.10 -7.59 -22.75
CA ALA A 134 16.37 -7.05 -22.25
C ALA A 134 16.44 -5.53 -22.42
N GLY A 135 15.41 -4.82 -21.96
CA GLY A 135 15.32 -3.38 -22.00
C GLY A 135 15.86 -2.71 -20.72
N THR A 136 16.12 -1.42 -20.80
CA THR A 136 16.52 -0.64 -19.60
C THR A 136 15.30 -0.28 -18.77
N TRP A 137 14.24 0.15 -19.44
CA TRP A 137 12.97 0.57 -18.84
C TRP A 137 11.80 -0.36 -19.17
N ILE A 138 12.01 -1.30 -20.11
CA ILE A 138 11.03 -2.31 -20.52
C ILE A 138 11.54 -3.68 -20.07
N GLN A 139 10.77 -4.36 -19.22
CA GLN A 139 11.14 -5.66 -18.67
C GLN A 139 10.51 -6.82 -19.43
N ALA A 140 9.42 -6.58 -20.18
CA ALA A 140 8.80 -7.61 -21.02
C ALA A 140 8.16 -7.04 -22.28
N ALA A 141 8.09 -7.89 -23.29
CA ALA A 141 7.46 -7.63 -24.57
C ALA A 141 6.52 -8.79 -24.92
N GLY A 142 5.42 -8.47 -25.60
CA GLY A 142 4.41 -9.46 -25.92
C GLY A 142 3.48 -9.00 -27.04
N GLU A 143 2.49 -9.83 -27.29
CA GLU A 143 1.43 -9.59 -28.27
C GLU A 143 0.06 -9.85 -27.63
N TYR A 144 -0.93 -9.07 -28.05
CA TYR A 144 -2.32 -9.28 -27.69
C TYR A 144 -3.23 -9.05 -28.90
N ALA A 145 -4.31 -9.82 -28.97
CA ALA A 145 -5.37 -9.62 -29.92
C ALA A 145 -6.35 -8.53 -29.44
N GLU A 146 -6.44 -7.43 -30.17
CA GLU A 146 -7.49 -6.43 -29.98
C GLU A 146 -8.70 -6.78 -30.84
N VAL A 147 -9.88 -6.84 -30.22
CA VAL A 147 -11.14 -6.99 -30.93
C VAL A 147 -11.68 -5.59 -31.19
N GLY A 148 -11.42 -5.09 -32.41
CA GLY A 148 -11.86 -3.75 -32.80
C GLY A 148 -13.37 -3.56 -32.64
N ALA A 149 -13.79 -2.29 -32.52
CA ALA A 149 -15.20 -1.92 -32.34
C ALA A 149 -16.13 -2.35 -33.51
N ASP A 150 -15.57 -2.67 -34.68
CA ASP A 150 -16.32 -3.25 -35.81
C ASP A 150 -16.14 -4.77 -35.84
N PRO A 151 -17.18 -5.58 -35.55
CA PRO A 151 -17.12 -7.04 -35.56
C PRO A 151 -16.74 -7.67 -36.91
N ARG A 152 -16.69 -6.88 -37.99
CA ARG A 152 -16.31 -7.32 -39.34
C ARG A 152 -14.80 -7.29 -39.58
N VAL A 153 -14.06 -6.52 -38.79
CA VAL A 153 -12.60 -6.51 -38.81
C VAL A 153 -12.14 -7.56 -37.80
N GLY A 154 -11.49 -8.62 -38.30
CA GLY A 154 -10.96 -9.68 -37.43
C GLY A 154 -9.99 -9.14 -36.38
N PRO A 155 -9.65 -9.94 -35.35
CA PRO A 155 -8.75 -9.51 -34.28
C PRO A 155 -7.41 -9.03 -34.85
N VAL A 156 -7.00 -7.82 -34.44
CA VAL A 156 -5.72 -7.23 -34.85
C VAL A 156 -4.70 -7.55 -33.77
N VAL A 157 -3.61 -8.21 -34.16
CA VAL A 157 -2.49 -8.48 -33.26
C VAL A 157 -1.69 -7.19 -33.07
N LYS A 158 -1.61 -6.71 -31.83
CA LYS A 158 -0.84 -5.53 -31.44
C LYS A 158 0.32 -5.92 -30.53
N ARG A 159 1.41 -5.17 -30.63
CA ARG A 159 2.61 -5.37 -29.80
C ARG A 159 2.52 -4.55 -28.54
N VAL A 160 2.83 -5.17 -27.41
CA VAL A 160 2.80 -4.55 -26.09
C VAL A 160 4.16 -4.63 -25.41
N ALA A 161 4.58 -3.52 -24.80
CA ALA A 161 5.72 -3.43 -23.90
C ALA A 161 5.24 -3.27 -22.46
N ILE A 162 5.98 -3.82 -21.51
CA ILE A 162 5.67 -3.75 -20.08
C ILE A 162 6.84 -3.12 -19.34
N SER A 163 6.54 -2.03 -18.64
CA SER A 163 7.45 -1.37 -17.70
C SER A 163 6.97 -1.64 -16.28
N ILE A 164 7.83 -2.15 -15.42
CA ILE A 164 7.53 -2.47 -14.02
C ILE A 164 8.20 -1.43 -13.13
N GLY A 165 7.40 -0.81 -12.27
CA GLY A 165 7.81 0.14 -11.26
C GLY A 165 8.63 -0.47 -10.12
N PRO A 166 9.19 0.36 -9.22
CA PRO A 166 9.91 -0.14 -8.06
C PRO A 166 9.01 -0.97 -7.14
N GLU A 167 9.58 -1.97 -6.46
CA GLU A 167 8.88 -2.78 -5.44
C GLU A 167 8.44 -1.88 -4.26
N TYR A 168 9.33 -0.97 -3.86
CA TYR A 168 9.08 0.02 -2.81
C TYR A 168 9.17 1.43 -3.40
N GLY A 169 8.03 2.09 -3.57
CA GLY A 169 7.97 3.48 -4.00
C GLY A 169 6.89 3.77 -5.02
N THR A 170 7.00 4.94 -5.64
CA THR A 170 6.07 5.44 -6.64
C THR A 170 6.74 5.46 -8.01
N VAL A 171 6.01 5.07 -9.05
CA VAL A 171 6.42 5.32 -10.42
C VAL A 171 6.30 6.82 -10.70
N GLY A 172 7.39 7.43 -11.15
CA GLY A 172 7.44 8.85 -11.51
C GLY A 172 7.24 9.11 -13.02
N PRO A 173 7.00 10.36 -13.44
CA PRO A 173 6.86 10.72 -14.84
C PRO A 173 8.14 10.46 -15.66
N GLU A 174 9.33 10.53 -15.05
CA GLU A 174 10.59 10.22 -15.71
C GLU A 174 10.66 8.76 -16.18
N GLN A 175 10.24 7.81 -15.34
CA GLN A 175 10.20 6.39 -15.70
C GLN A 175 9.25 6.15 -16.88
N VAL A 176 8.05 6.75 -16.86
CA VAL A 176 7.09 6.67 -17.97
C VAL A 176 7.72 7.21 -19.25
N LYS A 177 8.40 8.35 -19.16
CA LYS A 177 9.02 9.00 -20.31
C LYS A 177 10.12 8.19 -20.95
N GLU A 178 11.04 7.65 -20.15
CA GLU A 178 12.13 6.84 -20.68
C GLU A 178 11.63 5.47 -21.18
N ALA A 179 10.66 4.86 -20.50
CA ALA A 179 9.99 3.65 -20.98
C ALA A 179 9.27 3.88 -22.33
N ALA A 180 8.57 5.01 -22.48
CA ALA A 180 7.90 5.36 -23.73
C ALA A 180 8.90 5.63 -24.87
N LYS A 181 10.01 6.30 -24.60
CA LYS A 181 11.08 6.48 -25.59
C LYS A 181 11.63 5.13 -26.04
N GLU A 182 11.90 4.23 -25.11
CA GLU A 182 12.41 2.89 -25.42
C GLU A 182 11.36 2.07 -26.20
N ALA A 183 10.07 2.22 -25.88
CA ALA A 183 8.98 1.51 -26.55
C ALA A 183 8.77 1.97 -28.00
N VAL A 184 9.12 3.21 -28.31
CA VAL A 184 9.03 3.74 -29.69
C VAL A 184 10.31 3.42 -30.49
N GLN A 185 11.40 3.00 -29.84
CA GLN A 185 12.64 2.65 -30.53
C GLN A 185 12.51 1.33 -31.30
N GLY A 186 13.15 1.26 -32.48
CA GLY A 186 13.16 0.08 -33.33
C GLY A 186 11.85 -0.13 -34.10
N VAL A 187 11.30 -1.36 -34.04
CA VAL A 187 10.04 -1.73 -34.72
C VAL A 187 8.81 -1.06 -34.07
N GLY A 188 8.98 -0.54 -32.84
CA GLY A 188 7.92 0.14 -32.10
C GLY A 188 6.90 -0.81 -31.48
N PHE A 189 6.37 -0.44 -30.33
CA PHE A 189 5.21 -1.07 -29.70
C PHE A 189 3.97 -0.19 -29.88
N ASP A 190 2.80 -0.80 -29.96
CA ASP A 190 1.52 -0.08 -30.07
C ASP A 190 1.00 0.34 -28.69
N LEU A 191 1.32 -0.45 -27.67
CA LEU A 191 0.89 -0.29 -26.29
C LEU A 191 2.07 -0.39 -25.32
N LEU A 192 2.15 0.53 -24.37
CA LEU A 192 3.03 0.45 -23.21
C LEU A 192 2.18 0.34 -21.94
N ILE A 193 2.37 -0.72 -21.17
CA ILE A 193 1.72 -0.90 -19.87
C ILE A 193 2.75 -0.63 -18.78
N VAL A 194 2.51 0.40 -17.98
CA VAL A 194 3.34 0.77 -16.83
C VAL A 194 2.68 0.25 -15.56
N CYS A 195 3.28 -0.79 -14.97
CA CYS A 195 2.81 -1.45 -13.77
C CYS A 195 3.45 -0.83 -12.51
N GLY A 196 2.66 -0.45 -11.52
CA GLY A 196 3.16 0.16 -10.28
C GLY A 196 2.23 -0.05 -9.09
N PHE A 197 2.77 -0.15 -7.87
CA PHE A 197 1.94 -0.14 -6.66
C PHE A 197 1.37 1.25 -6.35
N ALA A 198 2.14 2.28 -6.69
CA ALA A 198 1.77 3.69 -6.54
C ALA A 198 2.36 4.54 -7.66
N PHE A 199 1.75 5.68 -7.95
CA PHE A 199 2.13 6.59 -9.03
C PHE A 199 2.19 8.04 -8.54
N ASP A 200 3.14 8.80 -9.06
CA ASP A 200 3.20 10.24 -8.89
C ASP A 200 2.01 10.93 -9.60
N PRO A 201 1.49 12.06 -9.09
CA PRO A 201 0.33 12.74 -9.67
C PRO A 201 0.52 13.23 -11.12
N HIS A 202 1.76 13.37 -11.59
CA HIS A 202 2.08 13.86 -12.93
C HIS A 202 2.24 12.72 -13.98
N VAL A 203 2.21 11.45 -13.55
CA VAL A 203 2.35 10.28 -14.44
C VAL A 203 1.25 10.27 -15.50
N SER A 204 0.01 10.54 -15.12
CA SER A 204 -1.13 10.48 -16.04
C SER A 204 -1.06 11.54 -17.14
N GLU A 205 -0.49 12.72 -16.84
CA GLU A 205 -0.25 13.76 -17.84
C GLU A 205 0.91 13.43 -18.77
N GLU A 206 1.97 12.75 -18.28
CA GLU A 206 3.06 12.28 -19.14
C GLU A 206 2.59 11.17 -20.08
N ALA A 207 1.77 10.23 -19.58
CA ALA A 207 1.23 9.10 -20.36
C ALA A 207 0.44 9.54 -21.61
N LYS A 208 -0.16 10.74 -21.61
CA LYS A 208 -0.95 11.28 -22.74
C LYS A 208 -0.11 11.97 -23.82
N ARG A 209 1.19 12.18 -23.61
CA ARG A 209 2.02 12.97 -24.54
C ARG A 209 2.40 12.25 -25.83
N TYR A 210 1.98 11.00 -25.99
CA TYR A 210 2.41 10.13 -27.08
C TYR A 210 1.26 9.84 -28.04
N ASP A 211 1.30 10.43 -29.24
CA ASP A 211 0.24 10.24 -30.25
C ASP A 211 0.24 8.84 -30.88
N LYS A 212 1.41 8.19 -30.95
CA LYS A 212 1.61 6.91 -31.65
C LYS A 212 1.68 5.69 -30.74
N LEU A 213 1.88 5.91 -29.44
CA LEU A 213 2.02 4.86 -28.44
C LEU A 213 0.94 5.09 -27.39
N THR A 214 0.07 4.11 -27.19
CA THR A 214 -0.90 4.18 -26.09
C THR A 214 -0.19 3.79 -24.80
N VAL A 215 -0.23 4.64 -23.77
CA VAL A 215 0.36 4.34 -22.46
C VAL A 215 -0.74 4.06 -21.45
N LEU A 216 -0.74 2.86 -20.87
CA LEU A 216 -1.67 2.46 -19.82
C LEU A 216 -0.97 2.38 -18.48
N ILE A 217 -1.60 2.99 -17.48
CA ILE A 217 -1.15 2.94 -16.09
C ILE A 217 -1.91 1.80 -15.41
N ALA A 218 -1.19 0.71 -15.11
CA ALA A 218 -1.74 -0.47 -14.44
C ALA A 218 -1.31 -0.48 -12.98
N ARG A 219 -2.28 -0.33 -12.07
CA ARG A 219 -2.02 -0.44 -10.64
C ARG A 219 -1.93 -1.90 -10.22
N MET A 220 -0.86 -2.24 -9.52
CA MET A 220 -0.62 -3.55 -8.94
C MET A 220 -1.29 -3.64 -7.58
N ASN A 221 -2.01 -4.74 -7.33
CA ASN A 221 -2.58 -5.01 -6.01
C ASN A 221 -1.44 -5.28 -5.00
N PRO A 222 -1.40 -4.61 -3.83
CA PRO A 222 -0.41 -4.86 -2.78
C PRO A 222 -0.25 -6.34 -2.37
N ASP A 223 -1.28 -7.16 -2.55
CA ASP A 223 -1.22 -8.61 -2.33
C ASP A 223 -0.10 -9.30 -3.16
N LEU A 224 0.29 -8.73 -4.30
CA LEU A 224 1.42 -9.20 -5.12
C LEU A 224 2.77 -9.08 -4.39
N ALA A 225 2.93 -8.07 -3.53
CA ALA A 225 4.14 -7.90 -2.72
C ALA A 225 4.20 -8.88 -1.53
N MET A 226 3.04 -9.42 -1.12
CA MET A 226 2.91 -10.27 0.07
C MET A 226 3.10 -11.77 -0.20
N GLY A 227 3.46 -12.15 -1.43
CA GLY A 227 3.86 -13.50 -1.81
C GLY A 227 2.70 -14.46 -2.16
N GLU A 228 3.07 -15.65 -2.64
CA GLU A 228 2.12 -16.64 -3.19
C GLU A 228 1.07 -17.17 -2.19
N GLU A 229 1.34 -17.09 -0.88
CA GLU A 229 0.50 -17.74 0.14
C GLU A 229 -0.84 -17.01 0.34
N LEU A 230 -0.86 -15.68 0.20
CA LEU A 230 -2.10 -14.90 0.24
C LEU A 230 -2.84 -14.99 -1.10
N LEU A 231 -2.15 -14.88 -2.23
CA LEU A 231 -2.74 -15.01 -3.57
C LEU A 231 -3.52 -16.32 -3.77
N LYS A 232 -3.07 -17.43 -3.15
CA LYS A 232 -3.78 -18.72 -3.17
C LYS A 232 -5.06 -18.73 -2.33
N LYS A 233 -5.18 -17.88 -1.31
CA LYS A 233 -6.32 -17.82 -0.37
C LYS A 233 -7.34 -16.74 -0.73
N THR A 234 -6.92 -15.58 -1.27
CA THR A 234 -7.80 -14.47 -1.64
C THR A 234 -8.43 -14.62 -3.03
N GLY A 235 -7.95 -15.59 -3.82
CA GLY A 235 -8.33 -15.73 -5.23
C GLY A 235 -7.65 -14.66 -6.08
N ALA A 236 -7.48 -14.94 -7.38
CA ALA A 236 -6.82 -14.04 -8.32
C ALA A 236 -7.69 -12.81 -8.70
N GLY A 237 -8.25 -12.13 -7.70
CA GLY A 237 -9.03 -10.91 -7.89
C GLY A 237 -8.12 -9.74 -8.28
N ASN A 238 -8.48 -9.03 -9.35
CA ASN A 238 -7.98 -7.72 -9.78
C ASN A 238 -6.49 -7.43 -9.46
N LEU A 239 -5.55 -8.29 -9.87
CA LEU A 239 -4.12 -8.12 -9.54
C LEU A 239 -3.47 -6.95 -10.27
N PHE A 240 -3.92 -6.69 -11.50
CA PHE A 240 -3.47 -5.58 -12.33
C PHE A 240 -4.70 -4.86 -12.87
N MET A 241 -4.93 -3.63 -12.42
CA MET A 241 -6.08 -2.85 -12.85
C MET A 241 -5.65 -1.55 -13.52
N VAL A 242 -6.23 -1.25 -14.68
CA VAL A 242 -6.07 0.06 -15.32
C VAL A 242 -7.16 1.00 -14.83
N PHE A 243 -6.74 2.08 -14.19
CA PHE A 243 -7.60 3.19 -13.82
C PHE A 243 -7.47 4.30 -14.85
N GLY A 244 -8.60 4.86 -15.27
CA GLY A 244 -8.58 6.19 -15.83
C GLY A 244 -8.67 7.23 -14.71
N GLU A 245 -8.78 8.48 -15.12
CA GLU A 245 -8.72 9.62 -14.22
C GLU A 245 -10.10 9.97 -13.68
N PRO A 246 -10.18 10.57 -12.49
CA PRO A 246 -11.42 11.19 -12.07
C PRO A 246 -11.76 12.32 -13.04
N ASP A 247 -12.98 12.35 -13.55
CA ASP A 247 -13.48 13.48 -14.35
C ASP A 247 -14.23 14.44 -13.43
N VAL A 248 -13.75 15.68 -13.33
CA VAL A 248 -14.35 16.70 -12.48
C VAL A 248 -14.54 18.01 -13.21
N ILE A 249 -15.63 18.68 -12.88
CA ILE A 249 -15.91 20.04 -13.31
C ILE A 249 -15.66 20.97 -12.13
N VAL A 250 -14.72 21.89 -12.27
CA VAL A 250 -14.50 22.98 -11.31
C VAL A 250 -15.28 24.20 -11.77
N ARG A 251 -16.13 24.75 -10.89
CA ARG A 251 -16.93 25.95 -11.16
C ARG A 251 -16.67 27.00 -10.09
N ARG A 252 -16.65 28.27 -10.49
CA ARG A 252 -16.77 29.40 -9.55
C ARG A 252 -18.26 29.61 -9.25
N VAL A 253 -18.63 29.55 -7.98
CA VAL A 253 -19.99 29.79 -7.50
C VAL A 253 -20.08 31.19 -6.89
N GLY A 254 -21.21 31.87 -7.09
CA GLY A 254 -21.49 33.12 -6.38
C GLY A 254 -21.55 32.86 -4.88
N ALA A 255 -21.15 33.84 -4.06
CA ALA A 255 -21.14 33.69 -2.60
C ALA A 255 -22.52 33.23 -2.11
N ILE A 256 -22.61 32.00 -1.60
CA ILE A 256 -23.90 31.39 -1.23
C ILE A 256 -24.48 32.04 0.02
N HIS A 257 -23.66 32.67 0.88
CA HIS A 257 -24.11 33.52 1.99
C HIS A 257 -23.29 34.82 2.04
N PRO A 258 -23.93 36.01 2.15
CA PRO A 258 -23.23 37.14 2.73
C PRO A 258 -22.86 36.71 4.15
N ALA A 259 -21.57 36.59 4.46
CA ALA A 259 -21.14 36.47 5.84
C ALA A 259 -21.84 37.58 6.64
N PRO A 260 -22.42 37.32 7.82
CA PRO A 260 -22.99 38.40 8.62
C PRO A 260 -21.90 39.44 8.76
N ALA A 261 -22.18 40.66 8.28
CA ALA A 261 -21.23 41.75 8.25
C ALA A 261 -20.67 41.88 9.67
N ALA A 262 -19.44 41.41 9.88
CA ALA A 262 -18.74 41.61 11.12
C ALA A 262 -18.56 43.12 11.22
N LEU A 263 -19.40 43.73 12.07
CA LEU A 263 -19.53 45.16 12.26
C LEU A 263 -18.12 45.76 12.42
N GLY A 264 -17.62 46.41 11.37
CA GLY A 264 -16.35 47.13 11.38
C GLY A 264 -15.18 46.59 10.54
N ARG A 265 -15.29 45.48 9.79
CA ARG A 265 -14.28 45.13 8.78
C ARG A 265 -14.76 45.53 7.38
N ARG A 266 -14.06 46.50 6.77
CA ARG A 266 -14.21 46.83 5.34
C ARG A 266 -14.12 45.54 4.52
N GLU A 267 -15.15 45.24 3.74
CA GLU A 267 -15.09 44.21 2.71
C GLU A 267 -13.91 44.52 1.79
N SER A 268 -12.97 43.58 1.69
CA SER A 268 -11.85 43.71 0.77
C SER A 268 -12.40 43.49 -0.66
N PRO A 269 -12.22 44.43 -1.61
CA PRO A 269 -12.85 44.39 -2.94
C PRO A 269 -12.29 43.30 -3.88
N LEU A 270 -11.52 42.34 -3.36
CA LEU A 270 -10.75 41.34 -4.11
C LEU A 270 -10.98 39.91 -3.61
N ARG A 271 -12.10 39.63 -2.93
CA ARG A 271 -12.38 38.25 -2.54
C ARG A 271 -12.88 37.49 -3.78
N GLU A 272 -12.01 36.67 -4.35
CA GLU A 272 -12.37 35.80 -5.48
C GLU A 272 -13.57 34.93 -5.14
N SER A 273 -14.42 34.67 -6.15
CA SER A 273 -15.58 33.80 -5.99
C SER A 273 -15.16 32.39 -5.54
N PRO A 274 -15.86 31.78 -4.56
CA PRO A 274 -15.55 30.44 -4.09
C PRO A 274 -15.66 29.41 -5.22
N LEU A 275 -14.87 28.34 -5.11
CA LEU A 275 -14.87 27.21 -6.02
C LEU A 275 -15.78 26.10 -5.51
N GLN A 276 -16.39 25.38 -6.43
CA GLN A 276 -17.11 24.13 -6.19
C GLN A 276 -16.68 23.11 -7.23
N VAL A 277 -16.44 21.88 -6.78
CA VAL A 277 -16.03 20.76 -7.62
C VAL A 277 -17.20 19.79 -7.74
N GLU A 278 -17.49 19.34 -8.96
CA GLU A 278 -18.48 18.31 -9.25
C GLU A 278 -17.79 17.13 -9.92
N ILE A 279 -17.85 15.95 -9.31
CA ILE A 279 -17.34 14.72 -9.93
C ILE A 279 -18.37 14.15 -10.89
N LYS A 280 -17.93 13.77 -12.09
CA LYS A 280 -18.76 13.13 -13.13
C LYS A 280 -18.63 11.62 -13.14
N GLY A 281 -17.43 11.13 -12.84
CA GLY A 281 -17.12 9.72 -12.81
C GLY A 281 -15.61 9.51 -12.83
N VAL A 282 -15.21 8.30 -13.20
CA VAL A 282 -13.82 7.96 -13.50
C VAL A 282 -13.78 7.42 -14.91
N ASP A 283 -12.83 7.89 -15.72
CA ASP A 283 -12.63 7.32 -17.05
C ASP A 283 -12.19 5.85 -16.92
N VAL A 284 -12.68 4.99 -17.81
CA VAL A 284 -12.38 3.57 -17.83
C VAL A 284 -11.83 3.22 -19.21
N TYR A 285 -10.59 2.75 -19.24
CA TYR A 285 -10.03 2.16 -20.46
C TYR A 285 -10.65 0.79 -20.70
N ASP A 286 -11.19 0.57 -21.89
CA ASP A 286 -11.64 -0.74 -22.36
C ASP A 286 -10.47 -1.49 -22.99
N PRO A 287 -9.92 -2.53 -22.33
CA PRO A 287 -8.81 -3.29 -22.86
C PRO A 287 -9.16 -4.16 -24.07
N THR A 288 -10.44 -4.38 -24.35
CA THR A 288 -10.90 -5.20 -25.46
C THR A 288 -11.00 -4.39 -26.74
N THR A 289 -11.53 -3.16 -26.63
CA THR A 289 -11.73 -2.26 -27.78
C THR A 289 -10.66 -1.18 -27.94
N GLY A 290 -9.79 -1.00 -26.94
CA GLY A 290 -8.75 0.03 -26.92
C GLY A 290 -9.27 1.46 -26.71
N SER A 291 -10.55 1.61 -26.32
CA SER A 291 -11.20 2.91 -26.18
C SER A 291 -11.33 3.37 -24.73
N VAL A 292 -11.20 4.68 -24.48
CA VAL A 292 -11.50 5.28 -23.17
C VAL A 292 -12.97 5.67 -23.12
N ARG A 293 -13.69 5.21 -22.10
CA ARG A 293 -15.10 5.52 -21.85
C ARG A 293 -15.23 6.25 -20.53
N SER A 294 -16.00 7.34 -20.48
CA SER A 294 -16.27 8.02 -19.22
C SER A 294 -17.23 7.20 -18.37
N GLY A 295 -16.83 6.87 -17.14
CA GLY A 295 -17.64 6.11 -16.18
C GLY A 295 -18.69 6.98 -15.47
N SER A 296 -19.52 6.33 -14.65
CA SER A 296 -20.53 7.01 -13.82
C SER A 296 -19.97 7.34 -12.43
N ALA A 297 -20.59 8.31 -11.75
CA ALA A 297 -20.36 8.53 -10.33
C ALA A 297 -20.81 7.35 -9.46
N ASP A 298 -21.67 6.45 -9.96
CA ASP A 298 -22.15 5.29 -9.23
C ASP A 298 -21.05 4.23 -8.98
N ASP A 299 -20.04 4.21 -9.84
CA ASP A 299 -18.88 3.32 -9.74
C ASP A 299 -17.89 3.77 -8.65
N ILE A 300 -18.13 4.95 -8.07
CA ILE A 300 -17.32 5.55 -7.02
C ILE A 300 -17.91 5.19 -5.66
N ALA A 301 -17.08 4.68 -4.75
CA ALA A 301 -17.46 4.48 -3.36
C ALA A 301 -17.36 5.79 -2.58
N CYS A 302 -16.21 6.44 -2.67
CA CYS A 302 -15.97 7.75 -2.07
C CYS A 302 -14.97 8.58 -2.88
N TRP A 303 -15.03 9.90 -2.68
CA TRP A 303 -14.09 10.83 -3.28
C TRP A 303 -13.71 11.94 -2.31
N PHE A 304 -12.47 12.39 -2.41
CA PHE A 304 -11.82 13.32 -1.50
C PHE A 304 -11.27 14.50 -2.27
N VAL A 305 -11.31 15.68 -1.66
CA VAL A 305 -10.75 16.91 -2.24
C VAL A 305 -9.72 17.50 -1.28
N ASP A 306 -8.51 17.69 -1.80
CA ASP A 306 -7.50 18.58 -1.23
C ASP A 306 -7.66 19.96 -1.88
N THR A 307 -8.28 20.89 -1.15
CA THR A 307 -8.64 22.22 -1.63
C THR A 307 -7.47 23.20 -1.78
N ASN A 308 -6.24 22.81 -1.47
CA ASN A 308 -5.02 23.63 -1.45
C ASN A 308 -3.82 22.67 -1.43
N TYR A 309 -3.68 21.95 -2.52
CA TYR A 309 -2.67 20.91 -2.70
C TYR A 309 -1.30 21.57 -2.88
N ASN A 310 -0.30 21.08 -2.15
CA ASN A 310 1.06 21.65 -2.14
C ASN A 310 2.02 21.01 -3.14
N GLY A 311 1.62 19.92 -3.80
CA GLY A 311 2.48 19.16 -4.72
C GLY A 311 3.13 17.91 -4.10
N GLU A 312 3.13 17.77 -2.78
CA GLU A 312 3.88 16.72 -2.07
C GLU A 312 2.98 15.73 -1.34
N SER A 313 1.94 16.22 -0.66
CA SER A 313 1.11 15.40 0.22
C SER A 313 -0.36 15.72 0.03
N PHE A 314 -1.17 14.67 -0.06
CA PHE A 314 -2.60 14.79 -0.18
C PHE A 314 -3.25 14.86 1.20
N PHE A 315 -3.88 16.00 1.51
CA PHE A 315 -4.65 16.19 2.72
C PHE A 315 -6.15 16.13 2.40
N VAL A 316 -6.83 15.14 2.96
CA VAL A 316 -8.30 15.04 2.87
C VAL A 316 -8.91 16.22 3.62
N ARG A 317 -9.32 17.27 2.89
CA ARG A 317 -10.02 18.43 3.48
C ARG A 317 -11.52 18.30 3.34
N HIS A 318 -11.99 17.78 2.21
CA HIS A 318 -13.38 17.36 2.03
C HIS A 318 -13.46 15.87 1.70
N ALA A 319 -14.53 15.23 2.16
CA ALA A 319 -14.83 13.84 1.85
C ALA A 319 -16.31 13.65 1.53
N TYR A 320 -16.57 12.85 0.50
CA TYR A 320 -17.91 12.62 -0.03
C TYR A 320 -18.08 11.17 -0.47
N PHE A 321 -19.34 10.73 -0.53
CA PHE A 321 -19.74 9.36 -0.85
C PHE A 321 -20.80 9.38 -1.96
N THR A 322 -20.77 8.38 -2.82
CA THR A 322 -21.65 8.28 -4.01
C THR A 322 -22.30 6.89 -4.15
N GLY A 323 -21.94 5.94 -3.27
CA GLY A 323 -22.29 4.52 -3.41
C GLY A 323 -23.69 4.11 -2.96
N ALA A 324 -24.39 3.39 -3.85
CA ALA A 324 -25.82 2.99 -3.82
C ALA A 324 -26.34 2.16 -2.62
N ASP A 325 -25.55 1.98 -1.57
CA ASP A 325 -25.71 0.86 -0.62
C ASP A 325 -26.10 1.31 0.81
N GLU A 326 -26.76 2.48 0.90
CA GLU A 326 -27.21 3.15 2.12
C GLU A 326 -26.16 3.13 3.26
N PRO A 327 -24.95 3.66 3.04
CA PRO A 327 -23.87 3.64 4.04
C PRO A 327 -24.27 4.30 5.38
N TYR A 328 -25.26 5.19 5.36
CA TYR A 328 -25.85 5.83 6.55
C TYR A 328 -26.36 4.83 7.58
N GLU A 329 -27.22 3.90 7.18
CA GLU A 329 -27.88 2.96 8.08
C GLU A 329 -26.87 1.97 8.67
N LYS A 330 -25.91 1.52 7.86
CA LYS A 330 -24.81 0.67 8.30
C LYS A 330 -23.93 1.41 9.32
N LEU A 331 -23.58 2.67 9.06
CA LEU A 331 -22.75 3.48 9.96
C LEU A 331 -23.47 3.83 11.26
N LYS A 332 -24.73 4.26 11.19
CA LYS A 332 -25.58 4.55 12.36
C LYS A 332 -25.70 3.33 13.28
N ARG A 333 -25.94 2.14 12.71
CA ARG A 333 -25.98 0.87 13.45
C ARG A 333 -24.63 0.53 14.09
N ALA A 334 -23.53 0.73 13.36
CA ALA A 334 -22.19 0.43 13.85
C ALA A 334 -21.75 1.37 14.99
N LEU A 335 -22.00 2.68 14.86
CA LEU A 335 -21.60 3.68 15.85
C LEU A 335 -22.55 3.77 17.04
N ARG A 336 -23.76 3.21 16.93
CA ARG A 336 -24.83 3.31 17.95
C ARG A 336 -25.07 4.77 18.39
N ALA A 337 -24.92 5.71 17.46
CA ALA A 337 -25.03 7.13 17.70
C ALA A 337 -26.12 7.73 16.80
N GLU A 338 -26.76 8.80 17.27
CA GLU A 338 -27.56 9.65 16.40
C GLU A 338 -26.60 10.46 15.52
N ILE A 339 -26.63 10.18 14.22
CA ILE A 339 -25.91 10.94 13.21
C ILE A 339 -26.89 11.99 12.69
N ASP A 340 -26.44 13.25 12.58
CA ASP A 340 -27.23 14.31 11.96
C ASP A 340 -27.48 13.95 10.49
N GLU A 341 -28.74 13.71 10.16
CA GLU A 341 -29.18 13.30 8.82
C GLU A 341 -28.90 14.37 7.76
N ALA A 342 -28.99 15.65 8.13
CA ALA A 342 -28.68 16.76 7.23
C ALA A 342 -27.17 16.84 6.96
N ALA A 343 -26.34 16.66 8.00
CA ALA A 343 -24.89 16.61 7.83
C ALA A 343 -24.46 15.42 6.97
N TRP A 344 -25.10 14.26 7.14
CA TRP A 344 -24.83 13.08 6.33
C TRP A 344 -25.27 13.24 4.86
N SER A 345 -26.46 13.78 4.63
CA SER A 345 -26.96 14.04 3.27
C SER A 345 -26.03 14.98 2.49
N ALA A 346 -25.37 15.94 3.17
CA ALA A 346 -24.37 16.80 2.56
C ALA A 346 -23.09 16.06 2.12
N LEU A 347 -22.74 14.95 2.78
CA LEU A 347 -21.58 14.11 2.41
C LEU A 347 -21.92 13.15 1.27
N TYR A 348 -23.19 12.75 1.12
CA TYR A 348 -23.64 11.88 0.04
C TYR A 348 -23.94 12.68 -1.23
N SER A 349 -22.89 13.21 -1.85
CA SER A 349 -22.98 14.19 -2.94
C SER A 349 -21.87 14.00 -3.97
N THR A 350 -22.19 14.20 -5.24
CA THR A 350 -21.22 14.35 -6.32
C THR A 350 -20.67 15.76 -6.42
N ARG A 351 -21.14 16.68 -5.57
CA ARG A 351 -20.75 18.09 -5.54
C ARG A 351 -20.17 18.45 -4.19
N SER A 352 -19.02 19.12 -4.22
CA SER A 352 -18.39 19.61 -3.01
C SER A 352 -19.16 20.78 -2.41
N LEU A 353 -18.99 21.01 -1.11
CA LEU A 353 -19.24 22.32 -0.53
C LEU A 353 -18.33 23.37 -1.20
N PRO A 354 -18.78 24.63 -1.32
CA PRO A 354 -17.94 25.72 -1.82
C PRO A 354 -16.73 25.94 -0.90
N PHE A 355 -15.57 26.24 -1.48
CA PHE A 355 -14.35 26.57 -0.75
C PHE A 355 -13.62 27.75 -1.38
N ASP A 356 -12.82 28.46 -0.57
CA ASP A 356 -12.01 29.58 -1.06
C ASP A 356 -10.94 29.07 -2.06
N PRO A 357 -10.63 29.81 -3.14
CA PRO A 357 -9.59 29.42 -4.09
C PRO A 357 -8.24 29.13 -3.40
N PRO A 358 -7.52 28.05 -3.80
CA PRO A 358 -6.25 27.68 -3.19
C PRO A 358 -5.19 28.75 -3.41
N ARG A 359 -4.37 29.01 -2.38
CA ARG A 359 -3.19 29.88 -2.52
C ARG A 359 -2.15 29.29 -3.46
N THR A 360 -2.09 27.96 -3.53
CA THR A 360 -1.19 27.24 -4.45
C THR A 360 -1.68 27.26 -5.90
N GLY A 361 -2.92 27.68 -6.15
CA GLY A 361 -3.56 27.59 -7.48
C GLY A 361 -3.88 26.15 -7.91
N LYS A 362 -3.74 25.17 -7.01
CA LYS A 362 -3.92 23.74 -7.30
C LYS A 362 -4.85 23.08 -6.29
N ILE A 363 -5.71 22.21 -6.80
CA ILE A 363 -6.47 21.24 -6.00
C ILE A 363 -6.10 19.82 -6.44
N ALA A 364 -6.29 18.85 -5.56
CA ALA A 364 -6.21 17.44 -5.93
C ALA A 364 -7.54 16.76 -5.60
N VAL A 365 -7.99 15.90 -6.50
CA VAL A 365 -9.18 15.06 -6.30
C VAL A 365 -8.74 13.61 -6.32
N LYS A 366 -9.06 12.89 -5.25
CA LYS A 366 -8.83 11.45 -5.12
C LYS A 366 -10.18 10.73 -5.13
N VAL A 367 -10.24 9.62 -5.84
CA VAL A 367 -11.42 8.77 -5.95
C VAL A 367 -11.07 7.36 -5.55
N ILE A 368 -11.97 6.70 -4.83
CA ILE A 368 -11.85 5.31 -4.43
C ILE A 368 -13.07 4.55 -4.93
N ASN A 369 -12.84 3.43 -5.61
CA ASN A 369 -13.90 2.55 -6.09
C ASN A 369 -14.40 1.60 -4.98
N HIS A 370 -15.42 0.79 -5.29
CA HIS A 370 -15.96 -0.21 -4.35
C HIS A 370 -15.00 -1.37 -4.03
N TYR A 371 -13.92 -1.51 -4.78
CA TYR A 371 -12.88 -2.52 -4.59
C TYR A 371 -11.71 -2.04 -3.71
N GLY A 372 -11.73 -0.77 -3.30
CA GLY A 372 -10.68 -0.16 -2.47
C GLY A 372 -9.51 0.42 -3.27
N ASP A 373 -9.59 0.40 -4.59
CA ASP A 373 -8.57 1.01 -5.43
C ASP A 373 -8.75 2.52 -5.51
N GLU A 374 -7.63 3.25 -5.47
CA GLU A 374 -7.63 4.71 -5.48
C GLU A 374 -6.95 5.27 -6.74
N VAL A 375 -7.46 6.40 -7.22
CA VAL A 375 -6.83 7.24 -8.24
C VAL A 375 -6.90 8.70 -7.84
N MET A 376 -5.89 9.49 -8.22
CA MET A 376 -5.83 10.90 -7.91
C MET A 376 -5.43 11.72 -9.14
N LYS A 377 -6.01 12.90 -9.28
CA LYS A 377 -5.61 13.89 -10.29
C LYS A 377 -5.51 15.28 -9.69
N VAL A 378 -4.49 16.01 -10.13
CA VAL A 378 -4.27 17.41 -9.75
C VAL A 378 -4.86 18.32 -10.81
N TYR A 379 -5.55 19.38 -10.36
CA TYR A 379 -6.19 20.37 -11.21
C TYR A 379 -5.61 21.75 -10.91
N GLU A 380 -5.23 22.48 -11.96
CA GLU A 380 -4.92 23.90 -11.84
C GLU A 380 -6.21 24.71 -11.89
N VAL A 381 -6.40 25.57 -10.89
CA VAL A 381 -7.60 26.39 -10.70
C VAL A 381 -7.17 27.84 -10.59
N LYS A 382 -6.90 28.48 -11.73
CA LYS A 382 -6.54 29.90 -11.81
C LYS A 382 -7.76 30.80 -11.92
#